data_AF-A0AAF0Z504-F1
#
_entry.id   AF-A0AAF0Z504-F1
#
_cell.length_a   1.000
_cell.length_b   1.000
_cell.length_c   1.000
_cell.angle_alpha   90.00
_cell.angle_beta   90.00
_cell.angle_gamma   90.00
#
_symmetry.space_group_name_H-M   'P 1'
#
loop_
_entity.id
_entity.type
_entity.pdbx_description
1 polymer ?
#
loop_
_entity_poly.entity_id
_entity_poly.type
_entity_poly.pdbx_seq_one_letter_code
_entity_poly.pdbx_strand_id
1 'polypeptide(L)'
;MTTPTSASAALSPATSPALSAAGRAASAPGGTTATVQGRAPRRKISIPLLRRSRRRDLVEVPARADVLALCSVLLGYPDEALYADLDLLGEAVAALPASAPAAHLAVFWRAFTDQTPAQARAHYVETFDLRRRSSLFLSYYLHGDTRQRGMALLSLKQRYRACGFTPEEGELPDYLPMVLEFASRAGTGAGEGVLRAHRPGIELIRRSLADRGSWYQEILEAVSVLLGPVSDRHRTEADQLASSGPPSDDAGLEIAAMPYGSGWTGSPGTPFGPPEYTCAPAGRQP
;
A
#
# COMPACT_ATOMS: atom_id res chain seq x y z
N MET A 1 -17.24 -48.80 22.91
CA MET A 1 -18.71 -48.74 22.77
C MET A 1 -19.07 -47.28 22.87
N THR A 2 -19.63 -46.57 21.89
CA THR A 2 -20.33 -46.90 20.65
C THR A 2 -20.50 -45.55 19.94
N THR A 3 -20.05 -45.40 18.69
CA THR A 3 -20.68 -44.48 17.73
C THR A 3 -22.04 -45.04 17.32
N PRO A 4 -22.97 -44.20 16.81
CA PRO A 4 -23.22 -44.15 15.36
C PRO A 4 -23.42 -42.70 14.83
N THR A 5 -23.04 -42.30 13.60
CA THR A 5 -23.53 -42.69 12.25
C THR A 5 -24.93 -42.13 11.95
N SER A 6 -25.10 -41.11 11.10
CA SER A 6 -25.42 -41.16 9.65
C SER A 6 -26.39 -39.99 9.35
N ALA A 7 -26.70 -39.49 8.15
CA ALA A 7 -26.17 -39.48 6.79
C ALA A 7 -27.20 -38.66 5.94
N SER A 8 -26.87 -38.43 4.66
CA SER A 8 -27.80 -38.24 3.52
C SER A 8 -28.35 -36.82 3.30
N ALA A 9 -28.03 -36.11 2.21
CA ALA A 9 -28.40 -36.31 0.78
C ALA A 9 -29.36 -35.16 0.38
N ALA A 10 -29.51 -34.65 -0.84
CA ALA A 10 -28.83 -34.63 -2.12
C ALA A 10 -29.69 -33.69 -3.03
N LEU A 11 -29.19 -33.35 -4.23
CA LEU A 11 -29.93 -32.89 -5.43
C LEU A 11 -30.28 -31.38 -5.62
N SER A 12 -29.56 -30.78 -6.59
CA SER A 12 -30.01 -29.80 -7.62
C SER A 12 -31.08 -30.45 -8.56
N PRO A 13 -31.69 -29.82 -9.61
CA PRO A 13 -31.20 -28.68 -10.42
C PRO A 13 -32.27 -27.73 -11.08
N ALA A 14 -31.75 -26.83 -11.95
CA ALA A 14 -32.39 -26.15 -13.09
C ALA A 14 -33.38 -25.00 -12.76
N THR A 15 -33.46 -23.86 -13.45
CA THR A 15 -33.64 -23.67 -14.91
C THR A 15 -33.59 -22.15 -15.21
N SER A 16 -32.88 -21.71 -16.25
CA SER A 16 -33.14 -20.41 -16.93
C SER A 16 -34.18 -20.63 -18.04
N PRO A 17 -34.98 -19.61 -18.42
CA PRO A 17 -34.72 -19.03 -19.74
C PRO A 17 -35.02 -17.52 -19.88
N ALA A 18 -34.60 -17.03 -21.04
CA ALA A 18 -34.57 -15.68 -21.55
C ALA A 18 -35.92 -15.14 -22.10
N LEU A 19 -35.80 -13.93 -22.69
CA LEU A 19 -36.66 -13.26 -23.68
C LEU A 19 -37.79 -12.34 -23.16
N SER A 20 -37.75 -11.06 -23.53
CA SER A 20 -38.47 -10.60 -24.73
C SER A 20 -38.30 -9.09 -24.97
N ALA A 21 -38.23 -8.76 -26.25
CA ALA A 21 -38.11 -7.44 -26.85
C ALA A 21 -39.48 -6.79 -27.15
N ALA A 22 -39.39 -5.59 -27.75
CA ALA A 22 -40.42 -4.79 -28.45
C ALA A 22 -41.22 -3.82 -27.56
N GLY A 23 -41.47 -2.57 -27.93
CA GLY A 23 -41.30 -1.83 -29.17
C GLY A 23 -42.22 -0.58 -29.15
N ARG A 24 -42.15 0.22 -30.24
CA ARG A 24 -42.93 1.45 -30.61
C ARG A 24 -42.20 2.75 -30.28
N ALA A 25 -41.68 3.55 -31.21
CA ALA A 25 -42.11 4.04 -32.54
C ALA A 25 -43.13 5.22 -32.50
N ALA A 26 -42.75 6.25 -33.27
CA ALA A 26 -43.53 7.34 -33.88
C ALA A 26 -43.76 8.64 -33.06
N SER A 27 -43.08 9.72 -33.46
CA SER A 27 -43.67 10.73 -34.36
C SER A 27 -42.77 11.96 -34.56
N ALA A 28 -42.41 12.24 -35.81
CA ALA A 28 -42.04 13.56 -36.34
C ALA A 28 -43.35 14.26 -36.81
N PRO A 29 -43.43 15.58 -37.11
CA PRO A 29 -42.49 16.34 -37.95
C PRO A 29 -42.27 17.82 -37.56
N GLY A 30 -41.35 18.49 -38.25
CA GLY A 30 -41.22 19.95 -38.17
C GLY A 30 -39.88 20.45 -38.67
N GLY A 31 -39.71 20.52 -40.00
CA GLY A 31 -38.54 21.08 -40.63
C GLY A 31 -38.46 22.59 -40.43
N THR A 32 -37.26 23.10 -40.14
CA THR A 32 -36.86 24.46 -40.49
C THR A 32 -35.38 24.43 -40.84
N THR A 33 -35.10 24.77 -42.08
CA THR A 33 -33.78 24.90 -42.68
C THR A 33 -32.97 25.98 -41.95
N ALA A 34 -31.91 25.59 -41.25
CA ALA A 34 -30.91 26.50 -40.73
C ALA A 34 -29.53 26.13 -41.31
N THR A 35 -29.02 27.08 -42.06
CA THR A 35 -27.68 27.22 -42.65
C THR A 35 -26.56 26.52 -41.87
N VAL A 36 -25.91 25.54 -42.51
CA VAL A 36 -24.67 24.91 -42.03
C VAL A 36 -23.53 25.92 -42.16
N GLN A 37 -23.24 26.64 -41.08
CA GLN A 37 -21.95 27.31 -40.90
C GLN A 37 -20.91 26.26 -40.52
N GLY A 38 -19.92 26.10 -41.39
CA GLY A 38 -18.79 25.17 -41.20
C GLY A 38 -18.13 25.38 -39.85
N ARG A 39 -18.22 24.35 -38.99
CA ARG A 39 -17.52 24.27 -37.72
C ARG A 39 -16.01 24.27 -38.00
N ALA A 40 -15.34 25.36 -37.62
CA ALA A 40 -13.89 25.44 -37.63
C ALA A 40 -13.29 24.18 -36.99
N PRO A 41 -12.23 23.57 -37.56
CA PRO A 41 -11.66 22.35 -37.01
C PRO A 41 -11.21 22.65 -35.58
N ARG A 42 -11.75 21.91 -34.61
CA ARG A 42 -11.30 21.95 -33.21
C ARG A 42 -9.80 21.71 -33.24
N ARG A 43 -9.01 22.77 -33.02
CA ARG A 43 -7.57 22.65 -32.75
C ARG A 43 -7.47 21.63 -31.63
N LYS A 44 -6.88 20.47 -31.93
CA LYS A 44 -6.44 19.54 -30.91
C LYS A 44 -5.49 20.34 -30.05
N ILE A 45 -5.96 20.78 -28.88
CA ILE A 45 -5.09 21.30 -27.85
C ILE A 45 -4.26 20.10 -27.45
N SER A 46 -3.09 19.97 -28.08
CA SER A 46 -2.03 19.10 -27.63
C SER A 46 -1.58 19.69 -26.30
N ILE A 47 -2.22 19.24 -25.23
CA ILE A 47 -1.70 19.37 -23.88
C ILE A 47 -0.28 18.82 -23.99
N PRO A 48 0.78 19.62 -23.76
CA PRO A 48 2.12 19.11 -23.67
C PRO A 48 2.03 18.03 -22.61
N LEU A 49 2.23 16.77 -23.02
CA LEU A 49 2.22 15.64 -22.13
C LEU A 49 3.15 16.02 -20.99
N LEU A 50 2.56 16.43 -19.86
CA LEU A 50 3.20 16.43 -18.56
C LEU A 50 3.97 15.15 -18.57
N ARG A 51 5.29 15.29 -18.48
CA ARG A 51 6.26 14.23 -18.49
C ARG A 51 5.76 13.21 -17.48
N ARG A 52 4.95 12.25 -17.95
CA ARG A 52 4.66 11.01 -17.27
C ARG A 52 6.06 10.52 -17.07
N SER A 53 6.56 10.68 -15.84
CA SER A 53 7.72 9.96 -15.38
C SER A 53 7.29 8.51 -15.60
N ARG A 54 7.57 7.98 -16.80
CA ARG A 54 7.57 6.55 -17.09
C ARG A 54 8.72 6.05 -16.25
N ARG A 55 8.46 5.93 -14.94
CA ARG A 55 9.30 5.28 -13.96
C ARG A 55 9.49 3.87 -14.51
N ARG A 56 10.66 3.63 -15.13
CA ARG A 56 10.99 2.37 -15.83
C ARG A 56 11.18 1.20 -14.86
N ASP A 57 11.14 1.49 -13.57
CA ASP A 57 11.37 0.61 -12.42
C ASP A 57 10.06 0.08 -11.79
N LEU A 58 8.88 0.53 -12.25
CA LEU A 58 7.61 0.02 -11.75
C LEU A 58 7.33 -1.38 -12.31
N VAL A 59 7.15 -2.34 -11.40
CA VAL A 59 6.60 -3.66 -11.74
C VAL A 59 5.09 -3.51 -11.88
N GLU A 60 4.58 -3.81 -13.07
CA GLU A 60 3.14 -3.91 -13.31
C GLU A 60 2.59 -5.12 -12.56
N VAL A 61 1.70 -4.86 -11.60
CA VAL A 61 1.06 -5.89 -10.77
C VAL A 61 -0.45 -5.69 -10.88
N PRO A 62 -1.24 -6.71 -11.26
CA PRO A 62 -2.69 -6.62 -11.28
C PRO A 62 -3.24 -6.44 -9.87
N ALA A 63 -4.37 -5.73 -9.72
CA ALA A 63 -4.99 -5.47 -8.41
C ALA A 63 -4.02 -4.88 -7.36
N ARG A 64 -3.06 -4.06 -7.81
CA ARG A 64 -1.96 -3.53 -6.99
C ARG A 64 -2.41 -2.87 -5.68
N ALA A 65 -3.47 -2.07 -5.76
CA ALA A 65 -4.05 -1.41 -4.59
C ALA A 65 -4.61 -2.43 -3.59
N ASP A 66 -5.29 -3.47 -4.08
CA ASP A 66 -5.87 -4.52 -3.25
C ASP A 66 -4.78 -5.35 -2.56
N VAL A 67 -3.68 -5.65 -3.27
CA VAL A 67 -2.50 -6.30 -2.66
C VAL A 67 -1.93 -5.44 -1.54
N LEU A 68 -1.74 -4.13 -1.75
CA LEU A 68 -1.25 -3.22 -0.70
C LEU A 68 -2.22 -3.12 0.49
N ALA A 69 -3.52 -3.08 0.23
CA ALA A 69 -4.54 -3.05 1.26
C ALA A 69 -4.55 -4.34 2.09
N LEU A 70 -4.44 -5.51 1.44
CA LEU A 70 -4.31 -6.79 2.14
C LEU A 70 -3.01 -6.88 2.94
N CYS A 71 -1.88 -6.44 2.39
CA CYS A 71 -0.63 -6.35 3.14
C CYS A 71 -0.77 -5.46 4.39
N SER A 72 -1.53 -4.36 4.29
CA SER A 72 -1.81 -3.48 5.44
C SER A 72 -2.57 -4.24 6.53
N VAL A 73 -3.70 -4.84 6.19
CA VAL A 73 -4.56 -5.53 7.18
C VAL A 73 -3.84 -6.73 7.79
N LEU A 74 -3.21 -7.57 6.97
CA LEU A 74 -2.57 -8.82 7.40
C LEU A 74 -1.27 -8.61 8.21
N LEU A 75 -0.68 -7.42 8.10
CA LEU A 75 0.48 -7.03 8.91
C LEU A 75 0.08 -6.31 10.20
N GLY A 76 -1.21 -6.00 10.39
CA GLY A 76 -1.74 -5.46 11.64
C GLY A 76 -1.73 -6.50 12.76
N TYR A 77 -1.93 -6.05 14.00
CA TYR A 77 -2.06 -6.95 15.14
C TYR A 77 -3.31 -7.84 14.96
N PRO A 78 -3.23 -9.18 15.15
CA PRO A 78 -4.35 -10.09 14.95
C PRO A 78 -5.36 -9.99 16.12
N ASP A 79 -6.12 -8.91 16.11
CA ASP A 79 -7.19 -8.60 17.05
C ASP A 79 -8.52 -9.28 16.68
N GLU A 80 -9.55 -9.04 17.49
CA GLU A 80 -10.87 -9.63 17.27
C GLU A 80 -11.53 -9.14 15.97
N ALA A 81 -11.21 -7.93 15.49
CA ALA A 81 -11.76 -7.42 14.23
C ALA A 81 -11.21 -8.19 13.03
N LEU A 82 -9.89 -8.44 13.01
CA LEU A 82 -9.27 -9.30 11.99
C LEU A 82 -9.87 -10.72 12.02
N TYR A 83 -10.11 -11.28 13.21
CA TYR A 83 -10.72 -12.60 13.34
C TYR A 83 -12.21 -12.64 12.92
N ALA A 84 -12.94 -11.54 13.10
CA ALA A 84 -14.33 -11.44 12.65
C ALA A 84 -14.45 -11.45 11.12
N ASP A 85 -13.43 -10.95 10.42
CA ASP A 85 -13.40 -10.84 8.96
C ASP A 85 -12.60 -11.97 8.28
N LEU A 86 -12.29 -13.08 8.96
CA LEU A 86 -11.43 -14.14 8.40
C LEU A 86 -11.93 -14.68 7.05
N ASP A 87 -13.22 -15.00 6.94
CA ASP A 87 -13.77 -15.54 5.70
C ASP A 87 -13.66 -14.52 4.56
N LEU A 88 -13.97 -13.26 4.85
CA LEU A 88 -13.87 -12.15 3.89
C LEU A 88 -12.41 -11.94 3.43
N LEU A 89 -11.46 -11.95 4.36
CA LEU A 89 -10.04 -11.80 4.06
C LEU A 89 -9.51 -12.99 3.25
N GLY A 90 -9.96 -14.22 3.56
CA GLY A 90 -9.62 -15.41 2.80
C GLY A 90 -10.14 -15.37 1.36
N GLU A 91 -11.39 -14.94 1.18
CA GLU A 91 -11.97 -14.71 -0.14
C GLU A 91 -11.21 -13.62 -0.90
N ALA A 92 -10.86 -12.50 -0.25
CA ALA A 92 -10.12 -11.41 -0.86
C ALA A 92 -8.72 -11.85 -1.31
N VAL A 93 -7.99 -12.62 -0.49
CA VAL A 93 -6.69 -13.19 -0.86
C VAL A 93 -6.83 -14.16 -2.04
N ALA A 94 -7.85 -15.02 -2.05
CA ALA A 94 -8.10 -15.97 -3.12
C ALA A 94 -8.56 -15.30 -4.44
N ALA A 95 -9.21 -14.15 -4.36
CA ALA A 95 -9.69 -13.39 -5.52
C ALA A 95 -8.60 -12.58 -6.23
N LEU A 96 -7.42 -12.42 -5.62
CA LEU A 96 -6.31 -11.68 -6.24
C LEU A 96 -5.89 -12.34 -7.58
N PRO A 97 -5.72 -11.56 -8.66
CA PRO A 97 -5.20 -12.07 -9.91
C PRO A 97 -3.78 -12.65 -9.73
N ALA A 98 -3.51 -13.75 -10.45
CA ALA A 98 -2.24 -14.45 -10.38
C ALA A 98 -1.05 -13.52 -10.60
N SER A 99 -0.21 -13.38 -9.57
CA SER A 99 0.98 -12.55 -9.55
C SER A 99 1.90 -13.02 -8.42
N ALA A 100 3.18 -12.63 -8.45
CA ALA A 100 4.12 -13.00 -7.38
C ALA A 100 3.66 -12.47 -5.99
N PRO A 101 3.22 -11.21 -5.84
CA PRO A 101 2.69 -10.73 -4.55
C PRO A 101 1.46 -11.52 -4.06
N ALA A 102 0.53 -11.88 -4.96
CA ALA A 102 -0.64 -12.68 -4.60
C ALA A 102 -0.24 -14.09 -4.12
N ALA A 103 0.78 -14.70 -4.74
CA ALA A 103 1.30 -16.00 -4.30
C ALA A 103 1.89 -15.93 -2.88
N HIS A 104 2.67 -14.91 -2.57
CA HIS A 104 3.20 -14.68 -1.22
C HIS A 104 2.07 -14.49 -0.19
N LEU A 105 1.06 -13.67 -0.50
CA LEU A 105 -0.09 -13.49 0.39
C LEU A 105 -0.87 -14.79 0.62
N ALA A 106 -1.01 -15.65 -0.40
CA ALA A 106 -1.64 -16.95 -0.24
C ALA A 106 -0.82 -17.90 0.66
N VAL A 107 0.51 -17.85 0.61
CA VAL A 107 1.39 -18.62 1.50
C VAL A 107 1.27 -18.12 2.94
N PHE A 108 1.33 -16.81 3.14
CA PHE A 108 1.07 -16.20 4.45
C PHE A 108 -0.27 -16.63 5.01
N TRP A 109 -1.34 -16.49 4.22
CA TRP A 109 -2.71 -16.76 4.65
C TRP A 109 -2.89 -18.19 5.15
N ARG A 110 -2.36 -19.19 4.43
CA ARG A 110 -2.38 -20.59 4.87
C ARG A 110 -1.67 -20.79 6.20
N ALA A 111 -0.46 -20.23 6.33
CA ALA A 111 0.30 -20.30 7.57
C ALA A 111 -0.43 -19.61 8.74
N PHE A 112 -1.12 -18.50 8.47
CA PHE A 112 -1.96 -17.76 9.43
C PHE A 112 -3.07 -18.61 9.97
N THR A 113 -3.86 -19.18 9.08
CA THR A 113 -5.08 -19.91 9.42
C THR A 113 -4.80 -21.26 10.09
N ASP A 114 -3.56 -21.76 10.00
CA ASP A 114 -3.12 -22.95 10.73
C ASP A 114 -2.81 -22.67 12.22
N GLN A 115 -2.78 -21.39 12.64
CA GLN A 115 -2.52 -21.01 14.03
C GLN A 115 -3.81 -20.76 14.81
N THR A 116 -3.78 -21.02 16.12
CA THR A 116 -4.80 -20.49 17.03
C THR A 116 -4.62 -18.98 17.23
N PRO A 117 -5.69 -18.24 17.60
CA PRO A 117 -5.59 -16.80 17.87
C PRO A 117 -4.51 -16.42 18.89
N ALA A 118 -4.36 -17.23 19.95
CA ALA A 118 -3.33 -17.01 20.96
C ALA A 118 -1.90 -17.18 20.39
N GLN A 119 -1.68 -18.18 19.54
CA GLN A 119 -0.39 -18.41 18.89
C GLN A 119 -0.05 -17.27 17.92
N ALA A 120 -1.00 -16.85 17.09
CA ALA A 120 -0.79 -15.76 16.15
C ALA A 120 -0.45 -14.43 16.85
N ARG A 121 -1.15 -14.11 17.95
CA ARG A 121 -0.87 -12.91 18.78
C ARG A 121 0.49 -12.98 19.45
N ALA A 122 0.83 -14.13 20.04
CA ALA A 122 2.14 -14.33 20.66
C ALA A 122 3.27 -14.19 19.63
N HIS A 123 3.10 -14.80 18.44
CA HIS A 123 4.06 -14.70 17.36
C HIS A 123 4.21 -13.27 16.84
N TYR A 124 3.12 -12.50 16.75
CA TYR A 124 3.17 -11.09 16.39
C TYR A 124 4.03 -10.28 17.37
N VAL A 125 3.75 -10.39 18.67
CA VAL A 125 4.48 -9.67 19.72
C VAL A 125 5.96 -10.07 19.73
N GLU A 126 6.26 -11.36 19.62
CA GLU A 126 7.64 -11.85 19.51
C GLU A 126 8.36 -11.29 18.27
N THR A 127 7.64 -11.19 17.15
CA THR A 127 8.18 -10.78 15.87
C THR A 127 8.42 -9.27 15.82
N PHE A 128 7.44 -8.45 16.20
CA PHE A 128 7.44 -7.01 15.90
C PHE A 128 7.69 -6.12 17.13
N ASP A 129 7.17 -6.49 18.30
CA ASP A 129 7.21 -5.61 19.49
C ASP A 129 8.47 -5.81 20.32
N LEU A 130 8.95 -7.05 20.43
CA LEU A 130 10.12 -7.39 21.26
C LEU A 130 11.45 -7.24 20.52
N ARG A 131 11.44 -6.88 19.23
CA ARG A 131 12.61 -6.93 18.34
C ARG A 131 12.78 -5.66 17.55
N ARG A 132 13.82 -4.89 17.89
CA ARG A 132 14.14 -3.61 17.21
C ARG A 132 14.38 -3.74 15.70
N ARG A 133 14.98 -4.85 15.24
CA ARG A 133 15.31 -5.05 13.81
C ARG A 133 14.09 -5.31 12.92
N SER A 134 12.97 -5.73 13.50
CA SER A 134 11.72 -6.01 12.79
C SER A 134 10.61 -5.03 13.15
N SER A 135 10.87 -3.97 13.92
CA SER A 135 9.88 -2.95 14.27
C SER A 135 9.17 -2.39 13.04
N LEU A 136 7.85 -2.23 13.11
CA LEU A 136 7.05 -1.73 11.98
C LEU A 136 7.02 -0.20 11.86
N PHE A 137 7.80 0.54 12.65
CA PHE A 137 7.85 2.01 12.59
C PHE A 137 8.98 2.49 11.66
N LEU A 138 8.64 2.91 10.45
CA LEU A 138 9.61 3.14 9.38
C LEU A 138 10.60 4.28 9.64
N SER A 139 10.17 5.32 10.36
CA SER A 139 11.04 6.47 10.67
C SER A 139 12.12 6.13 11.69
N TYR A 140 11.91 5.10 12.51
CA TYR A 140 12.87 4.62 13.50
C TYR A 140 14.18 4.21 12.83
N TYR A 141 14.13 3.54 11.67
CA TYR A 141 15.34 3.10 10.97
C TYR A 141 16.19 4.27 10.44
N LEU A 142 15.55 5.39 10.06
CA LEU A 142 16.27 6.55 9.51
C LEU A 142 16.78 7.50 10.59
N HIS A 143 16.04 7.63 11.68
CA HIS A 143 16.26 8.70 12.65
C HIS A 143 16.40 8.23 14.10
N GLY A 144 16.20 6.95 14.40
CA GLY A 144 16.11 6.45 15.77
C GLY A 144 15.12 7.23 16.61
N ASP A 145 15.35 7.34 17.91
CA ASP A 145 14.50 8.11 18.82
C ASP A 145 15.00 9.56 19.02
N THR A 146 15.39 10.20 17.91
CA THR A 146 15.94 11.56 17.92
C THR A 146 14.86 12.61 17.65
N ARG A 147 15.19 13.89 17.87
CA ARG A 147 14.32 15.03 17.47
C ARG A 147 13.97 15.01 15.98
N GLN A 148 14.85 14.48 15.13
CA GLN A 148 14.62 14.39 13.69
C GLN A 148 13.45 13.45 13.36
N ARG A 149 13.26 12.38 14.15
CA ARG A 149 12.11 11.48 14.03
C ARG A 149 10.80 12.25 14.17
N GLY A 150 10.69 13.12 15.19
CA GLY A 150 9.50 13.96 15.39
C GLY A 150 9.15 14.81 14.16
N MET A 151 10.16 15.39 13.49
CA MET A 151 9.94 16.18 12.27
C MET A 151 9.52 15.31 11.07
N ALA A 152 10.05 14.09 10.96
CA ALA A 152 9.65 13.13 9.93
C ALA A 152 8.17 12.72 10.11
N LEU A 153 7.75 12.43 11.35
CA LEU A 153 6.35 12.09 11.67
C LEU A 153 5.40 13.24 11.34
N LEU A 154 5.76 14.48 11.66
CA LEU A 154 4.96 15.66 11.32
C LEU A 154 4.81 15.81 9.80
N SER A 155 5.91 15.64 9.06
CA SER A 155 5.92 15.72 7.60
C SER A 155 5.03 14.65 6.96
N LEU A 156 5.06 13.43 7.50
CA LEU A 156 4.20 12.33 7.03
C LEU A 156 2.72 12.61 7.29
N LYS A 157 2.36 13.15 8.47
CA LYS A 157 0.99 13.60 8.75
C LYS A 157 0.52 14.68 7.79
N GLN A 158 1.38 15.64 7.44
CA GLN A 158 1.05 16.68 6.45
C GLN A 158 0.81 16.08 5.06
N ARG A 159 1.62 15.09 4.66
CA ARG A 159 1.44 14.36 3.40
C ARG A 159 0.10 13.63 3.34
N TYR A 160 -0.28 12.91 4.41
CA TYR A 160 -1.57 12.25 4.52
C TYR A 160 -2.72 13.22 4.32
N ARG A 161 -2.70 14.36 5.03
CA ARG A 161 -3.72 15.41 4.90
C ARG A 161 -3.79 15.99 3.48
N ALA A 162 -2.65 16.21 2.83
CA ALA A 162 -2.61 16.71 1.46
C ALA A 162 -3.24 15.75 0.43
N CYS A 163 -3.33 14.47 0.77
CA CYS A 163 -3.95 13.42 -0.03
C CYS A 163 -5.35 13.04 0.45
N GLY A 164 -5.92 13.77 1.41
CA GLY A 164 -7.24 13.46 1.98
C GLY A 164 -7.28 12.18 2.83
N PHE A 165 -6.12 11.69 3.27
CA PHE A 165 -6.01 10.55 4.19
C PHE A 165 -5.96 11.04 5.63
N THR A 166 -6.88 10.56 6.46
CA THR A 166 -6.92 10.86 7.89
C THR A 166 -6.59 9.58 8.64
N PRO A 167 -5.37 9.44 9.20
CA PRO A 167 -5.01 8.28 10.00
C PRO A 167 -5.84 8.23 11.28
N GLU A 168 -6.06 7.02 11.81
CA GLU A 168 -6.70 6.82 13.10
C GLU A 168 -5.90 7.48 14.22
N GLU A 169 -6.61 7.96 15.25
CA GLU A 169 -5.99 8.56 16.43
C GLU A 169 -5.42 7.45 17.33
N GLY A 170 -4.14 7.53 17.68
CA GLY A 170 -3.49 6.60 18.60
C GLY A 170 -2.28 5.88 18.02
N GLU A 171 -2.21 5.73 16.70
CA GLU A 171 -1.05 5.14 16.01
C GLU A 171 -0.12 6.23 15.45
N LEU A 172 1.17 5.89 15.35
CA LEU A 172 2.14 6.78 14.71
C LEU A 172 1.98 6.71 13.18
N PRO A 173 2.12 7.85 12.48
CA PRO A 173 1.88 7.93 11.04
C PRO A 173 2.84 7.07 10.21
N ASP A 174 3.98 6.66 10.76
CA ASP A 174 5.01 5.86 10.10
C ASP A 174 4.90 4.35 10.37
N TYR A 175 3.83 3.91 11.04
CA TYR A 175 3.50 2.51 11.20
C TYR A 175 3.26 1.87 9.83
N LEU A 176 4.01 0.81 9.50
CA LEU A 176 4.06 0.25 8.15
C LEU A 176 2.67 -0.17 7.61
N PRO A 177 1.78 -0.84 8.37
CA PRO A 177 0.40 -1.07 7.96
C PRO A 177 -0.31 0.22 7.51
N MET A 178 -0.28 1.27 8.32
CA MET A 178 -0.88 2.57 7.95
C MET A 178 -0.26 3.16 6.67
N VAL A 179 1.05 3.04 6.49
CA VAL A 179 1.73 3.50 5.26
C VAL A 179 1.30 2.67 4.04
N LEU A 180 1.06 1.37 4.19
CA LEU A 180 0.55 0.48 3.15
C LEU A 180 -0.90 0.80 2.79
N GLU A 181 -1.75 1.08 3.78
CA GLU A 181 -3.12 1.56 3.58
C GLU A 181 -3.13 2.90 2.82
N PHE A 182 -2.27 3.83 3.24
CA PHE A 182 -2.10 5.08 2.50
C PHE A 182 -1.64 4.82 1.06
N ALA A 183 -0.70 3.89 0.87
CA ALA A 183 -0.17 3.55 -0.46
C ALA A 183 -1.22 2.91 -1.38
N SER A 184 -2.12 2.07 -0.86
CA SER A 184 -3.20 1.48 -1.65
C SER A 184 -4.16 2.54 -2.20
N ARG A 185 -4.39 3.61 -1.43
CA ARG A 185 -5.31 4.72 -1.80
C ARG A 185 -4.64 5.80 -2.65
N ALA A 186 -3.42 6.20 -2.30
CA ALA A 186 -2.70 7.30 -2.94
C ALA A 186 -1.83 6.88 -4.15
N GLY A 187 -1.76 5.57 -4.43
CA GLY A 187 -1.16 4.99 -5.62
C GLY A 187 0.36 5.07 -5.70
N THR A 188 0.89 4.78 -6.89
CA THR A 188 2.33 4.57 -7.12
C THR A 188 3.20 5.82 -6.95
N GLY A 189 2.61 7.02 -7.02
CA GLY A 189 3.30 8.29 -6.83
C GLY A 189 3.40 8.69 -5.37
N ALA A 190 2.34 9.32 -4.85
CA ALA A 190 2.32 9.88 -3.50
C ALA A 190 2.31 8.81 -2.41
N GLY A 191 1.56 7.73 -2.61
CA GLY A 191 1.44 6.62 -1.66
C GLY A 191 2.74 5.85 -1.46
N GLU A 192 3.10 5.08 -2.49
CA GLU A 192 4.30 4.23 -2.47
C GLU A 192 5.60 5.02 -2.45
N GLY A 193 5.57 6.32 -2.76
CA GLY A 193 6.72 7.20 -2.57
C GLY A 193 7.21 7.23 -1.12
N VAL A 194 6.32 7.07 -0.13
CA VAL A 194 6.72 6.90 1.28
C VAL A 194 7.47 5.58 1.45
N LEU A 195 6.87 4.46 1.02
CA LEU A 195 7.48 3.13 1.13
C LEU A 195 8.87 3.06 0.47
N ARG A 196 9.04 3.66 -0.72
CA ARG A 196 10.33 3.71 -1.40
C ARG A 196 11.37 4.55 -0.64
N ALA A 197 10.96 5.65 -0.01
CA ALA A 197 11.86 6.46 0.82
C ALA A 197 12.38 5.68 2.05
N HIS A 198 11.61 4.70 2.52
CA HIS A 198 11.97 3.83 3.63
C HIS A 198 12.44 2.42 3.19
N ARG A 199 12.80 2.24 1.90
CA ARG A 199 13.16 0.92 1.35
C ARG A 199 14.26 0.18 2.13
N PRO A 200 15.33 0.82 2.62
CA PRO A 200 16.35 0.12 3.42
C PRO A 200 15.81 -0.47 4.72
N GLY A 201 14.93 0.26 5.43
CA GLY A 201 14.29 -0.24 6.65
C GLY A 201 13.36 -1.42 6.39
N ILE A 202 12.55 -1.33 5.32
CA ILE A 202 11.66 -2.43 4.88
C ILE A 202 12.49 -3.68 4.53
N GLU A 203 13.62 -3.50 3.85
CA GLU A 203 14.52 -4.59 3.48
C GLU A 203 15.21 -5.22 4.70
N LEU A 204 15.57 -4.42 5.71
CA LEU A 204 16.07 -4.92 6.99
C LEU A 204 15.01 -5.76 7.71
N ILE A 205 13.76 -5.29 7.78
CA ILE A 205 12.64 -6.06 8.36
C ILE A 205 12.50 -7.39 7.61
N ARG A 206 12.40 -7.35 6.27
CA ARG A 206 12.24 -8.54 5.42
C ARG A 206 13.30 -9.60 5.71
N ARG A 207 14.58 -9.20 5.74
CA ARG A 207 15.70 -10.11 6.06
C ARG A 207 15.64 -10.64 7.47
N SER A 208 15.34 -9.79 8.45
CA SER A 208 15.19 -10.20 9.86
C SER A 208 14.05 -11.21 10.05
N LEU A 209 12.99 -11.14 9.24
CA LEU A 209 11.91 -12.12 9.25
C LEU A 209 12.33 -13.44 8.60
N ALA A 210 13.06 -13.37 7.48
CA ALA A 210 13.57 -14.53 6.77
C ALA A 210 14.59 -15.34 7.59
N ASP A 211 15.54 -14.66 8.25
CA ASP A 211 16.53 -15.29 9.13
C ASP A 211 15.89 -16.08 10.28
N ARG A 212 14.65 -15.74 10.64
CA ARG A 212 13.88 -16.38 11.72
C ARG A 212 12.86 -17.40 11.21
N GLY A 213 12.70 -17.53 9.90
CA GLY A 213 11.62 -18.33 9.32
C GLY A 213 10.22 -17.83 9.70
N SER A 214 10.06 -16.52 9.96
CA SER A 214 8.75 -15.95 10.25
C SER A 214 7.93 -15.87 8.97
N TRP A 215 6.72 -16.43 9.00
CA TRP A 215 5.77 -16.42 7.89
C TRP A 215 5.31 -15.00 7.51
N TYR A 216 5.44 -14.00 8.41
CA TYR A 216 5.30 -12.59 8.04
C TYR A 216 6.27 -12.13 6.94
N GLN A 217 7.38 -12.85 6.70
CA GLN A 217 8.31 -12.55 5.61
C GLN A 217 7.58 -12.46 4.26
N GLU A 218 6.55 -13.29 4.04
CA GLU A 218 5.83 -13.37 2.79
C GLU A 218 5.12 -12.05 2.45
N ILE A 219 4.56 -11.38 3.47
CA ILE A 219 3.98 -10.04 3.29
C ILE A 219 5.06 -9.05 2.83
N LEU A 220 6.24 -9.09 3.45
CA LEU A 220 7.34 -8.20 3.10
C LEU A 220 7.96 -8.53 1.74
N GLU A 221 7.91 -9.79 1.28
CA GLU A 221 8.24 -10.17 -0.09
C GLU A 221 7.25 -9.57 -1.09
N ALA A 222 5.94 -9.68 -0.82
CA ALA A 222 4.91 -9.05 -1.65
C ALA A 222 5.14 -7.54 -1.76
N VAL A 223 5.41 -6.85 -0.64
CA VAL A 223 5.75 -5.42 -0.62
C VAL A 223 7.04 -5.14 -1.40
N SER A 224 8.08 -5.97 -1.25
CA SER A 224 9.36 -5.80 -1.95
C SER A 224 9.20 -5.89 -3.47
N VAL A 225 8.41 -6.86 -3.95
CA VAL A 225 8.08 -7.01 -5.38
C VAL A 225 7.33 -5.78 -5.89
N LEU A 226 6.33 -5.31 -5.14
CA LEU A 226 5.57 -4.12 -5.49
C LEU A 226 6.50 -2.91 -5.65
N LEU A 227 7.41 -2.68 -4.71
CA LEU A 227 8.32 -1.53 -4.73
C LEU A 227 9.41 -1.61 -5.80
N GLY A 228 9.48 -2.72 -6.55
CA GLY A 228 10.44 -2.93 -7.63
C GLY A 228 11.83 -3.38 -7.14
N PRO A 229 12.81 -3.49 -8.06
CA PRO A 229 14.12 -4.06 -7.76
C PRO A 229 14.84 -3.36 -6.60
N VAL A 230 15.46 -4.14 -5.73
CA VAL A 230 16.35 -3.63 -4.68
C VAL A 230 17.68 -3.21 -5.33
N SER A 231 18.08 -1.96 -5.17
CA SER A 231 19.37 -1.45 -5.64
C SER A 231 20.52 -1.89 -4.72
N ASP A 232 21.77 -1.86 -5.20
CA ASP A 232 22.94 -2.10 -4.34
C ASP A 232 23.00 -1.14 -3.17
N ARG A 233 22.65 0.13 -3.41
CA ARG A 233 22.55 1.15 -2.35
C ARG A 233 21.57 0.73 -1.25
N HIS A 234 20.36 0.27 -1.61
CA HIS A 234 19.39 -0.19 -0.61
C HIS A 234 19.93 -1.38 0.19
N ARG A 235 20.68 -2.29 -0.45
CA ARG A 235 21.30 -3.43 0.24
C ARG A 235 22.35 -2.95 1.25
N THR A 236 23.25 -2.08 0.83
CA THR A 236 24.31 -1.53 1.69
C THR A 236 23.75 -0.76 2.87
N GLU A 237 22.73 0.09 2.65
CA GLU A 237 22.07 0.84 3.74
C GLU A 237 21.36 -0.12 4.71
N ALA A 238 20.72 -1.18 4.23
CA ALA A 238 20.13 -2.21 5.10
C ALA A 238 21.18 -2.98 5.92
N ASP A 239 22.35 -3.29 5.34
CA ASP A 239 23.46 -3.95 6.03
C ASP A 239 24.08 -3.05 7.11
N GLN A 240 24.19 -1.75 6.83
CA GLN A 240 24.60 -0.76 7.81
C GLN A 240 23.60 -0.72 8.97
N LEU A 241 22.30 -0.58 8.69
CA LEU A 241 21.27 -0.60 9.73
C LEU A 241 21.28 -1.90 10.56
N ALA A 242 21.54 -3.05 9.93
CA ALA A 242 21.66 -4.32 10.64
C ALA A 242 22.82 -4.33 11.63
N SER A 243 23.97 -3.75 11.25
CA SER A 243 25.21 -3.76 12.04
C SER A 243 25.26 -2.66 13.09
N SER A 244 24.94 -1.41 12.75
CA SER A 244 25.03 -0.26 13.65
C SER A 244 23.73 0.06 14.38
N GLY A 245 22.59 -0.49 13.96
CA GLY A 245 21.29 -0.01 14.40
C GLY A 245 20.96 1.38 13.81
N PRO A 246 19.80 1.96 14.18
CA PRO A 246 19.44 3.31 13.76
C PRO A 246 20.29 4.38 14.48
N PRO A 247 20.34 5.61 13.95
CA PRO A 247 21.07 6.71 14.58
C PRO A 247 20.59 7.01 16.01
N SER A 248 21.50 7.41 16.90
CA SER A 248 21.21 7.86 18.28
C SER A 248 21.65 9.31 18.49
N ASP A 249 21.06 10.01 19.46
CA ASP A 249 21.38 11.42 19.75
C ASP A 249 22.85 11.65 20.16
N ASP A 250 23.56 10.64 20.66
CA ASP A 250 25.00 10.71 20.98
C ASP A 250 25.92 10.76 19.74
N ALA A 251 25.40 10.49 18.54
CA ALA A 251 26.09 10.76 17.26
C ALA A 251 25.96 12.25 16.84
N GLY A 252 25.35 13.08 17.70
CA GLY A 252 24.82 14.41 17.42
C GLY A 252 25.81 15.57 17.34
N LEU A 253 27.05 15.36 16.91
CA LEU A 253 27.97 16.50 16.62
C LEU A 253 28.67 16.46 15.25
N GLU A 254 28.52 15.41 14.44
CA GLU A 254 29.22 15.34 13.13
C GLU A 254 28.34 15.11 11.89
N ILE A 255 27.03 14.92 12.01
CA ILE A 255 26.16 14.96 10.82
C ILE A 255 25.78 16.42 10.52
N ALA A 256 26.82 17.19 10.21
CA ALA A 256 26.69 18.43 9.48
C ALA A 256 26.14 18.10 8.08
N ALA A 257 24.88 18.50 7.87
CA ALA A 257 24.36 18.92 6.58
C ALA A 257 24.84 18.13 5.34
N MET A 258 24.27 16.94 5.10
CA MET A 258 24.22 16.33 3.75
C MET A 258 22.88 15.59 3.56
N PRO A 259 22.33 15.58 2.33
CA PRO A 259 21.11 16.34 2.12
C PRO A 259 19.91 15.44 1.77
N TYR A 260 18.76 15.66 2.44
CA TYR A 260 17.58 15.93 1.62
C TYR A 260 17.97 17.11 0.73
N GLY A 261 18.15 16.84 -0.57
CA GLY A 261 18.68 17.78 -1.56
C GLY A 261 18.18 19.22 -1.31
N SER A 262 19.13 20.16 -1.37
CA SER A 262 18.90 21.60 -1.40
C SER A 262 17.53 21.98 -1.97
N GLY A 263 16.64 22.45 -1.10
CA GLY A 263 15.25 22.78 -1.43
C GLY A 263 14.26 22.61 -0.28
N TRP A 264 14.69 22.07 0.86
CA TRP A 264 13.85 21.79 2.04
C TRP A 264 13.68 23.00 2.99
N THR A 265 13.31 24.15 2.43
CA THR A 265 12.78 25.29 3.19
C THR A 265 11.41 25.64 2.62
N GLY A 266 10.44 24.76 2.83
CA GLY A 266 9.05 25.04 2.46
C GLY A 266 8.46 26.04 3.44
N SER A 267 8.30 27.30 3.01
CA SER A 267 7.39 28.23 3.66
C SER A 267 5.97 27.64 3.70
N PRO A 268 5.12 28.01 4.67
CA PRO A 268 3.74 27.53 4.72
C PRO A 268 3.02 27.89 3.41
N GLY A 269 2.66 26.87 2.60
CA GLY A 269 1.94 27.03 1.33
C GLY A 269 2.58 26.42 0.07
N THR A 270 3.83 25.94 0.11
CA THR A 270 4.45 25.24 -1.03
C THR A 270 4.13 23.73 -1.07
N PRO A 271 3.83 23.13 -2.24
CA PRO A 271 3.64 21.68 -2.38
C PRO A 271 4.90 20.91 -1.92
N PHE A 272 4.69 19.82 -1.17
CA PHE A 272 5.75 19.11 -0.46
C PHE A 272 6.38 18.00 -1.31
N GLY A 273 7.67 18.14 -1.63
CA GLY A 273 8.45 17.19 -2.43
C GLY A 273 8.43 17.50 -3.94
N PRO A 274 9.27 16.82 -4.74
CA PRO A 274 9.20 16.93 -6.20
C PRO A 274 7.75 16.75 -6.68
N PRO A 275 7.27 17.46 -7.72
CA PRO A 275 5.87 17.47 -8.12
C PRO A 275 5.27 16.08 -8.46
N GLU A 276 6.12 15.08 -8.67
CA GLU A 276 5.74 13.66 -8.80
C GLU A 276 5.34 12.94 -7.49
N TYR A 277 5.54 13.56 -6.32
CA TYR A 277 5.21 13.02 -4.98
C TYR A 277 4.05 13.74 -4.30
N THR A 278 3.54 14.80 -4.93
CA THR A 278 2.40 15.57 -4.46
C THR A 278 1.10 14.98 -5.00
N CYS A 279 0.12 14.81 -4.12
CA CYS A 279 -1.24 14.48 -4.55
C CYS A 279 -1.79 15.62 -5.40
N ALA A 280 -2.43 15.30 -6.53
CA ALA A 280 -3.22 16.30 -7.23
C ALA A 280 -4.31 16.78 -6.26
N PRO A 281 -4.50 18.10 -6.08
CA PRO A 281 -5.53 18.59 -5.17
C PRO A 281 -6.89 18.07 -5.63
N ALA A 282 -7.63 17.44 -4.71
CA ALA A 282 -8.99 17.04 -4.96
C ALA A 282 -9.84 18.28 -5.28
N GLY A 283 -10.38 18.32 -6.50
CA GLY A 283 -11.52 19.17 -6.87
C GLY A 283 -11.36 20.68 -6.71
N ARG A 284 -10.85 21.34 -7.76
CA ARG A 284 -11.59 22.50 -8.30
C ARG A 284 -12.24 22.05 -9.60
N GLN A 285 -13.53 21.75 -9.53
CA GLN A 285 -14.38 21.78 -10.73
C GLN A 285 -14.46 23.24 -11.24
N PRO A 286 -14.61 23.45 -12.56
CA PRO A 286 -14.52 24.76 -13.21
C PRO A 286 -15.57 25.76 -12.72
#